data_AF-A0A838DG72-F1
#
_entry.id   AF-A0A838DG72-F1
#
_cell.length_a   1.000
_cell.length_b   1.000
_cell.length_c   1.000
_cell.angle_alpha   90.00
_cell.angle_beta   90.00
_cell.angle_gamma   90.00
#
_symmetry.space_group_name_H-M   'P 1'
#
loop_
_entity.id
_entity.type
_entity.pdbx_description
1 polymer ?
#
loop_
_entity_poly.entity_id
_entity_poly.type
_entity_poly.pdbx_seq_one_letter_code
_entity_poly.pdbx_strand_id
1 'polypeptide(L)'
;MNDKIREGTAVRTGVESRTELTFADQTLARLGANTIFSFDDGTRSMDLGGGAMLLRVPKDAGGAKITTAAVTAAITGTTVLLEYNKTPT
;
A
#
# COMPACT_ATOMS: atom_id res chain seq x y z
N MET A 1 19.70 -2.56 3.08
CA MET A 1 19.20 -3.11 4.36
C MET A 1 17.72 -3.40 4.17
N ASN A 2 17.24 -4.56 4.60
CA ASN A 2 15.82 -4.90 4.55
C ASN A 2 15.30 -4.89 5.99
N ASP A 3 14.41 -3.95 6.31
CA ASP A 3 13.77 -3.90 7.62
C ASP A 3 12.49 -4.72 7.61
N LYS A 4 12.28 -5.50 8.66
CA LYS A 4 11.03 -6.24 8.87
C LYS A 4 9.99 -5.31 9.47
N ILE A 5 8.96 -5.00 8.71
CA ILE A 5 7.81 -4.22 9.16
C ILE A 5 6.78 -5.17 9.78
N ARG A 6 6.25 -4.83 10.95
CA ARG A 6 5.19 -5.59 11.62
C ARG A 6 3.80 -5.05 11.22
N GLU A 7 2.78 -5.90 11.34
CA GLU A 7 1.38 -5.49 11.20
C GLU A 7 1.05 -4.24 12.05
N GLY A 8 0.18 -3.38 11.54
CA GLY A 8 -0.20 -2.12 12.21
C GLY A 8 0.88 -1.03 12.15
N THR A 9 2.03 -1.28 11.52
CA THR A 9 3.06 -0.26 11.32
C THR A 9 2.70 0.62 10.13
N ALA A 10 2.59 1.92 10.36
CA ALA A 10 2.46 2.90 9.30
C ALA A 10 3.84 3.19 8.67
N VAL A 11 3.88 3.25 7.34
CA VAL A 11 5.03 3.66 6.54
C VAL A 11 4.78 5.07 6.00
N ARG A 12 5.76 5.95 6.20
CA ARG A 12 5.77 7.29 5.61
C ARG A 12 7.05 7.50 4.81
N THR A 13 6.91 7.87 3.55
CA THR A 13 8.04 8.21 2.67
C THR A 13 8.29 9.72 2.65
N GLY A 14 9.55 10.13 2.51
CA GLY A 14 9.96 11.53 2.34
C GLY A 14 9.79 12.05 0.90
N VAL A 15 10.20 13.31 0.69
CA VAL A 15 10.01 14.07 -0.56
C VAL A 15 10.73 13.44 -1.77
N GLU A 16 11.86 12.77 -1.55
CA GLU A 16 12.62 12.07 -2.59
C GLU A 16 12.80 10.58 -2.25
N SER A 17 11.88 10.04 -1.45
CA SER A 17 11.95 8.65 -1.03
C SER A 17 11.04 7.76 -1.88
N ARG A 18 11.46 6.50 -2.00
CA ARG A 18 10.70 5.39 -2.56
C ARG A 18 10.89 4.20 -1.62
N THR A 19 9.84 3.43 -1.42
CA THR A 19 9.91 2.20 -0.62
C THR A 19 9.21 1.08 -1.36
N GLU A 20 9.77 -0.13 -1.30
CA GLU A 20 9.10 -1.36 -1.73
C GLU A 20 8.89 -2.23 -0.50
N LEU A 21 7.65 -2.69 -0.33
CA LEU A 21 7.26 -3.67 0.69
C LEU A 21 6.93 -4.98 -0.02
N THR A 22 7.52 -6.06 0.46
CA THR A 22 7.22 -7.42 0.01
C THR A 22 6.51 -8.17 1.13
N PHE A 23 5.30 -8.64 0.85
CA PHE A 23 4.49 -9.42 1.78
C PHE A 23 4.83 -10.91 1.66
N ALA A 24 4.39 -11.71 2.64
CA ALA A 24 4.67 -13.15 2.67
C ALA A 24 4.08 -13.90 1.46
N ASP A 25 2.95 -13.42 0.93
CA ASP A 25 2.28 -13.97 -0.25
C ASP A 25 2.83 -13.43 -1.58
N GLN A 26 3.99 -12.77 -1.54
CA GLN A 26 4.66 -12.11 -2.68
C GLN A 26 3.88 -10.94 -3.29
N THR A 27 2.85 -10.43 -2.61
CA THR A 27 2.31 -9.10 -2.90
C THR A 27 3.42 -8.06 -2.78
N LEU A 28 3.45 -7.11 -3.71
CA LEU A 28 4.41 -6.01 -3.73
C LEU A 28 3.66 -4.69 -3.66
N ALA A 29 3.98 -3.87 -2.65
CA ALA A 29 3.55 -2.48 -2.59
C ALA A 29 4.76 -1.56 -2.82
N ARG A 30 4.70 -0.75 -3.87
CA ARG A 30 5.69 0.30 -4.14
C ARG A 30 5.08 1.65 -3.81
N LEU A 31 5.71 2.36 -2.89
CA LEU A 31 5.26 3.65 -2.39
C LEU A 31 6.07 4.77 -3.03
N GLY A 32 5.36 5.78 -3.53
CA GLY A 32 5.91 7.01 -4.06
C GLY A 32 6.48 7.91 -2.97
N ALA A 33 6.89 9.12 -3.35
CA ALA A 33 7.30 10.15 -2.39
C ALA A 33 6.07 10.66 -1.62
N ASN A 34 6.30 11.22 -0.44
CA ASN A 34 5.25 11.84 0.40
C ASN A 34 4.02 10.94 0.62
N THR A 35 4.24 9.63 0.69
CA THR A 35 3.18 8.62 0.78
C THR A 35 3.00 8.20 2.24
N ILE A 36 1.74 8.13 2.67
CA ILE A 36 1.34 7.61 3.98
C ILE A 36 0.55 6.34 3.74
N PHE A 37 1.09 5.23 4.22
CA PHE A 37 0.55 3.90 4.01
C PHE A 37 0.51 3.13 5.33
N SER A 38 -0.54 2.34 5.55
CA SER A 38 -0.57 1.34 6.62
C SER A 38 -1.20 0.05 6.10
N PHE A 39 -0.88 -1.05 6.76
CA PHE A 39 -1.48 -2.34 6.45
C PHE A 39 -1.74 -3.16 7.71
N ASP A 40 -2.77 -3.98 7.60
CA ASP A 40 -3.10 -5.07 8.51
C ASP A 40 -3.06 -6.37 7.70
N ASP A 41 -2.06 -7.21 7.94
CA ASP A 41 -1.84 -8.46 7.19
C ASP A 41 -2.88 -9.52 7.59
N GLY A 42 -3.38 -9.48 8.83
CA GLY A 42 -4.43 -10.37 9.32
C GLY A 42 -5.76 -10.18 8.58
N THR A 43 -6.10 -8.93 8.23
CA THR A 43 -7.30 -8.62 7.45
C THR A 43 -7.02 -8.33 5.96
N ARG A 44 -5.74 -8.29 5.57
CA ARG A 44 -5.27 -7.86 4.23
C ARG A 44 -5.86 -6.52 3.79
N SER A 45 -6.04 -5.64 4.78
CA SER A 45 -6.52 -4.28 4.57
C SER A 45 -5.33 -3.34 4.49
N MET A 46 -5.33 -2.51 3.45
CA MET A 46 -4.31 -1.51 3.17
C MET A 46 -4.97 -0.15 3.14
N ASP A 47 -4.38 0.83 3.82
CA ASP A 47 -4.86 2.20 3.82
C ASP A 47 -3.83 3.12 3.16
N LEU A 48 -4.29 3.92 2.20
CA LEU A 48 -3.50 4.98 1.58
C LEU A 48 -4.05 6.33 2.06
N GLY A 49 -3.39 6.90 3.06
CA GLY A 49 -3.76 8.18 3.67
C GLY A 49 -3.37 9.40 2.83
N GLY A 50 -2.46 9.21 1.88
CA GLY A 50 -2.05 10.23 0.90
C GLY A 50 -0.83 9.76 0.08
N GLY A 51 -0.64 10.34 -1.10
CA GLY A 51 0.46 10.03 -2.02
C GLY A 51 0.08 8.99 -3.08
N ALA A 52 1.06 8.21 -3.54
CA ALA A 52 0.88 7.28 -4.65
C ALA A 52 1.43 5.88 -4.34
N MET A 53 0.75 4.85 -4.82
CA MET A 53 1.11 3.45 -4.64
C MET A 53 0.86 2.62 -5.89
N LEU A 54 1.82 1.77 -6.26
CA LEU A 54 1.59 0.62 -7.12
C LEU A 54 1.47 -0.62 -6.25
N LEU A 55 0.35 -1.33 -6.36
CA LEU A 55 0.14 -2.63 -5.71
C LEU A 55 0.06 -3.73 -6.77
N ARG A 56 0.93 -4.73 -6.65
CA ARG A 56 0.85 -5.96 -7.44
C ARG A 56 0.49 -7.11 -6.51
N VAL A 57 -0.67 -7.70 -6.73
CA VAL A 57 -1.12 -8.93 -6.06
C VAL A 57 -0.94 -10.09 -7.06
N PRO A 58 -0.07 -11.08 -6.78
CA PRO A 58 0.06 -12.26 -7.63
C PRO A 58 -1.28 -12.97 -7.81
N LYS A 59 -1.46 -13.63 -8.96
CA LYS A 59 -2.60 -14.53 -9.14
C LYS A 59 -2.57 -15.59 -8.03
N ASP A 60 -3.75 -15.93 -7.52
CA ASP A 60 -3.94 -16.97 -6.49
C ASP A 60 -3.32 -16.67 -5.11
N ALA A 61 -2.69 -15.50 -4.91
CA ALA A 61 -2.22 -15.06 -3.59
C ALA A 61 -3.36 -14.66 -2.64
N GLY A 62 -4.60 -14.56 -3.15
CA GLY A 62 -5.78 -14.07 -2.45
C GLY A 62 -6.17 -12.66 -2.88
N GLY A 63 -7.03 -12.03 -2.10
CA GLY A 63 -7.44 -10.64 -2.31
C GLY A 63 -6.68 -9.66 -1.41
N ALA A 64 -6.67 -8.39 -1.80
CA ALA A 64 -6.30 -7.27 -0.94
C ALA A 64 -7.40 -6.21 -1.02
N LYS A 65 -7.65 -5.51 0.08
CA LYS A 65 -8.55 -4.36 0.10
C LYS A 65 -7.72 -3.11 0.30
N ILE A 66 -7.84 -2.13 -0.60
CA ILE A 66 -7.25 -0.80 -0.41
C ILE A 66 -8.36 0.19 -0.09
N THR A 67 -8.15 0.99 0.94
CA THR A 67 -9.03 2.11 1.31
C THR A 67 -8.24 3.42 1.22
N THR A 68 -8.84 4.43 0.60
CA THR A 68 -8.47 5.84 0.73
C THR A 68 -9.68 6.58 1.31
N ALA A 69 -9.52 7.86 1.65
CA ALA A 69 -10.68 8.65 2.08
C ALA A 69 -11.76 8.81 0.99
N ALA A 70 -11.41 8.60 -0.29
CA ALA A 70 -12.32 8.80 -1.41
C ALA A 70 -12.85 7.48 -2.01
N VAL A 71 -12.08 6.39 -1.95
CA VAL A 71 -12.38 5.14 -2.67
C VAL A 71 -11.99 3.93 -1.84
N THR A 72 -12.78 2.85 -1.96
CA THR A 72 -12.39 1.50 -1.54
C THR A 72 -12.34 0.59 -2.75
N ALA A 73 -11.27 -0.18 -2.90
CA ALA A 73 -11.09 -1.13 -3.99
C ALA A 73 -10.75 -2.53 -3.44
N ALA A 74 -11.44 -3.54 -3.95
CA ALA A 74 -11.04 -4.93 -3.82
C ALA A 74 -10.15 -5.33 -5.00
N ILE A 75 -8.97 -5.88 -4.70
CA ILE A 75 -7.94 -6.26 -5.66
C ILE A 75 -7.77 -7.78 -5.58
N THR A 76 -7.72 -8.47 -6.71
CA THR A 76 -7.45 -9.92 -6.74
C THR A 76 -6.66 -10.27 -7.98
N GLY A 77 -5.46 -10.84 -7.79
CA GLY A 77 -4.62 -11.34 -8.88
C GLY A 77 -4.31 -10.32 -9.97
N THR A 78 -4.11 -9.06 -9.61
CA THR A 78 -3.91 -7.96 -10.55
C THR A 78 -2.91 -6.93 -10.04
N THR A 79 -2.55 -5.98 -10.91
CA THR A 79 -1.74 -4.81 -10.57
C THR A 79 -2.56 -3.55 -10.72
N VAL A 80 -2.49 -2.68 -9.72
CA VAL A 80 -3.16 -1.38 -9.71
C VAL A 80 -2.20 -0.27 -9.34
N LEU A 81 -2.45 0.91 -9.91
CA LEU A 81 -1.81 2.16 -9.52
C LEU A 81 -2.89 3.05 -8.90
N LEU A 82 -2.66 3.54 -7.69
CA LEU A 82 -3.56 4.41 -6.96
C LEU A 82 -2.82 5.66 -6.53
N GLU A 83 -3.51 6.79 -6.62
CA GLU A 83 -3.06 8.05 -6.06
C GLU A 83 -4.21 8.65 -5.25
N TYR A 84 -3.87 9.18 -4.08
CA TYR A 84 -4.79 9.95 -3.28
C TYR A 84 -4.09 11.22 -2.81
N ASN A 85 -4.51 12.35 -3.37
CA ASN A 85 -4.04 13.66 -2.96
C ASN A 85 -5.05 14.24 -1.97
N LYS A 86 -4.69 14.27 -0.69
CA LYS A 86 -5.50 14.96 0.31
C LYS A 86 -5.51 16.44 -0.03
N THR A 87 -6.67 16.98 -0.36
CA THR A 87 -6.81 18.43 -0.59
C THR A 87 -6.37 19.16 0.68
N PRO A 88 -5.51 20.18 0.59
CA PRO A 88 -5.20 21.01 1.75
C PRO A 88 -6.50 21.66 2.24
N THR A 89 -6.84 21.45 3.50
CA THR A 89 -7.86 22.24 4.22
C THR A 89 -7.33 23.62 4.57
#